data_AF-A0A7D9MDV3-F1
#
_entry.id   AF-A0A7D9MDV3-F1
#
_cell.length_a   1.000
_cell.length_b   1.000
_cell.length_c   1.000
_cell.angle_alpha   90.00
_cell.angle_beta   90.00
_cell.angle_gamma   90.00
#
_symmetry.space_group_name_H-M   'P 1'
#
loop_
_entity.id
_entity.type
_entity.pdbx_description
1 polymer ?
#
loop_
_entity_poly.entity_id
_entity_poly.type
_entity_poly.pdbx_seq_one_letter_code
_entity_poly.pdbx_strand_id
1 'polypeptide(L)'
;MSPLKCEGKARVRLIADGRKTIETEAIVCGDMGREVILSRSILRRMRIIPKNFPNVFVAGVKNCVNDLISEFPETLSDRLPKKPMKGKPMRIYLKDDVDIVPTRRLTARQIPLARQEAAENVVTKLMEDRVIERVEGPTDWISPGFFVPKNDGKGVRLVTDYT
;
A
#
# COMPACT_ATOMS: atom_id res chain seq x y z
N MET A 1 -29.61 -14.83 33.62
CA MET A 1 -30.47 -13.64 33.53
C MET A 1 -31.90 -14.10 33.79
N SER A 2 -32.53 -13.58 34.83
CA SER A 2 -33.96 -13.85 35.08
C SER A 2 -34.79 -13.21 33.96
N PRO A 3 -35.88 -13.86 33.49
CA PRO A 3 -36.75 -13.27 32.47
C PRO A 3 -37.40 -11.98 32.99
N LEU A 4 -37.53 -10.97 32.13
CA LEU A 4 -38.22 -9.72 32.47
C LEU A 4 -39.68 -9.99 32.84
N LYS A 5 -40.12 -9.54 34.01
CA LYS A 5 -41.52 -9.69 34.44
C LYS A 5 -42.40 -8.69 33.70
N CYS A 6 -43.28 -9.20 32.82
CA CYS A 6 -44.27 -8.41 32.11
C CYS A 6 -45.50 -8.19 33.02
N GLU A 7 -45.78 -6.94 33.37
CA GLU A 7 -46.93 -6.55 34.21
C GLU A 7 -48.17 -6.21 33.37
N GLY A 8 -47.99 -5.98 32.06
CA GLY A 8 -49.09 -5.71 31.15
C GLY A 8 -48.68 -4.89 29.94
N LYS A 9 -49.68 -4.32 29.27
CA LYS A 9 -49.49 -3.50 28.08
C LYS A 9 -50.20 -2.16 28.22
N ALA A 10 -49.57 -1.11 27.70
CA ALA A 10 -50.14 0.24 27.70
C ALA A 10 -50.00 0.86 26.31
N ARG A 11 -51.03 1.58 25.85
CA ARG A 11 -50.93 2.41 24.66
C ARG A 11 -50.21 3.69 25.02
N VAL A 12 -49.11 3.99 24.32
CA VAL A 12 -48.28 5.16 24.57
C VAL A 12 -48.09 5.96 23.30
N ARG A 13 -48.02 7.29 23.47
CA ARG A 13 -47.66 8.22 22.41
C ARG A 13 -46.22 8.66 22.64
N LEU A 14 -45.36 8.39 21.66
CA LEU A 14 -43.94 8.71 21.69
C LEU A 14 -43.67 9.92 20.79
N ILE A 15 -42.96 10.91 21.34
CA ILE A 15 -42.60 12.16 20.66
C ILE A 15 -41.08 12.30 20.73
N ALA A 16 -40.44 12.44 19.58
CA ALA A 16 -39.02 12.76 19.49
C ALA A 16 -38.86 14.18 18.96
N ASP A 17 -38.10 15.00 19.69
CA ASP A 17 -37.91 16.46 19.51
C ASP A 17 -38.08 16.95 18.06
N GLY A 18 -39.28 17.44 17.75
CA GLY A 18 -39.63 18.11 16.49
C GLY A 18 -39.71 17.23 15.25
N ARG A 19 -39.49 15.91 15.32
CA ARG A 19 -39.39 15.06 14.12
C ARG A 19 -40.67 14.33 13.78
N LYS A 20 -41.26 13.59 14.73
CA LYS A 20 -42.46 12.78 14.49
C LYS A 20 -43.08 12.23 15.78
N THR A 21 -44.41 12.19 15.80
CA THR A 21 -45.20 11.53 16.86
C THR A 21 -45.67 10.15 16.37
N ILE A 22 -45.52 9.13 17.21
CA ILE A 22 -45.98 7.75 16.92
C ILE A 22 -46.75 7.20 18.11
N GLU A 23 -47.92 6.62 17.85
CA GLU A 23 -48.66 5.82 18.83
C GLU A 23 -48.33 4.33 18.67
N THR A 24 -48.08 3.66 19.78
CA THR A 24 -47.75 2.23 19.82
C THR A 24 -48.14 1.59 21.15
N GLU A 25 -48.15 0.27 21.18
CA GLU A 25 -48.39 -0.53 22.40
C GLU A 25 -47.03 -0.85 23.03
N ALA A 26 -46.80 -0.35 24.24
CA ALA A 26 -45.62 -0.65 25.04
C ALA A 26 -45.92 -1.78 26.01
N ILE A 27 -44.91 -2.62 26.25
CA ILE A 27 -44.93 -3.63 27.30
C ILE A 27 -44.38 -2.98 28.57
N VAL A 28 -45.11 -3.11 29.68
CA VAL A 28 -44.71 -2.57 30.98
C VAL A 28 -44.06 -3.68 31.78
N CYS A 29 -42.81 -3.46 32.18
CA CYS A 29 -42.07 -4.40 33.02
C CYS A 29 -41.70 -3.73 34.34
N GLY A 30 -42.01 -4.38 35.47
CA GLY A 30 -41.74 -3.84 36.81
C GLY A 30 -40.24 -3.64 37.10
N ASP A 31 -39.39 -4.41 36.41
CA ASP A 31 -37.95 -4.48 36.66
C ASP A 31 -37.12 -3.45 35.87
N MET A 32 -37.74 -2.66 34.96
CA MET A 32 -37.02 -1.70 34.09
C MET A 32 -36.87 -0.28 34.67
N GLY A 33 -37.37 -0.04 35.89
CA GLY A 33 -37.25 1.28 36.55
C GLY A 33 -37.87 2.42 35.71
N ARG A 34 -37.12 3.51 35.50
CA ARG A 34 -37.53 4.68 34.69
C ARG A 34 -37.00 4.65 33.25
N GLU A 35 -36.52 3.50 32.78
CA GLU A 35 -35.92 3.38 31.46
C GLU A 35 -36.96 3.01 30.39
N VAL A 36 -36.72 3.44 29.15
CA VAL A 36 -37.57 3.13 27.99
C VAL A 36 -36.71 2.51 26.91
N ILE A 37 -36.98 1.25 26.60
CA ILE A 37 -36.32 0.55 25.49
C ILE A 37 -37.19 0.68 24.24
N LEU A 38 -36.62 1.22 23.18
CA LEU A 38 -37.28 1.34 21.88
C LEU A 38 -36.73 0.33 20.89
N SER A 39 -37.62 -0.34 20.17
CA SER A 39 -37.20 -1.26 19.12
C SER A 39 -36.59 -0.51 17.93
N ARG A 40 -35.67 -1.17 17.22
CA ARG A 40 -35.06 -0.65 15.99
C ARG A 40 -36.10 -0.19 14.96
N SER A 41 -37.24 -0.89 14.85
CA SER A 41 -38.31 -0.52 13.91
C SER A 41 -38.99 0.79 14.30
N ILE A 42 -39.21 1.03 15.60
CA ILE A 42 -39.74 2.29 16.11
C ILE A 42 -38.75 3.44 15.86
N LEU A 43 -37.47 3.25 16.16
CA LEU A 43 -36.43 4.25 15.91
C LEU A 43 -36.33 4.62 14.42
N ARG A 44 -36.47 3.65 13.50
CA ARG A 44 -36.55 3.91 12.05
C ARG A 44 -37.80 4.68 11.65
N ARG A 45 -38.97 4.33 12.22
CA ARG A 45 -40.25 5.03 11.94
C ARG A 45 -40.23 6.47 12.43
N MET A 46 -39.57 6.74 13.57
CA MET A 46 -39.32 8.07 14.11
C MET A 46 -38.21 8.84 13.36
N ARG A 47 -37.51 8.19 12.41
CA ARG A 47 -36.34 8.74 11.71
C ARG A 47 -35.21 9.18 12.67
N ILE A 48 -35.08 8.50 13.82
CA ILE A 48 -33.93 8.67 14.72
C ILE A 48 -32.70 7.98 14.11
N ILE A 49 -32.91 6.80 13.49
CA ILE A 49 -31.88 6.05 12.76
C ILE A 49 -32.29 5.84 11.29
N PRO A 50 -31.32 5.72 10.36
CA PRO A 50 -31.60 5.43 8.96
C PRO A 50 -32.32 4.09 8.75
N LYS A 51 -33.10 3.99 7.66
CA LYS A 51 -33.74 2.73 7.26
C LYS A 51 -32.75 1.58 7.08
N ASN A 52 -31.51 1.88 6.68
CA ASN A 52 -30.48 0.89 6.38
C ASN A 52 -29.54 0.58 7.57
N PHE A 53 -29.79 1.14 8.76
CA PHE A 53 -28.99 0.88 9.97
C PHE A 53 -28.91 -0.64 10.29
N PRO A 54 -27.74 -1.20 10.68
CA PRO A 54 -26.50 -0.53 11.05
C PRO A 54 -25.56 -0.21 9.89
N ASN A 55 -25.94 -0.51 8.66
CA ASN A 55 -25.08 -0.33 7.49
C ASN A 55 -24.98 1.16 7.18
N VAL A 56 -23.89 1.79 7.61
CA VAL A 56 -23.47 3.12 7.20
C VAL A 56 -23.10 3.03 5.72
N PHE A 57 -23.83 3.72 4.86
CA PHE A 57 -23.30 4.06 3.55
C PHE A 57 -22.16 5.05 3.80
N VAL A 58 -20.91 4.59 3.76
CA VAL A 58 -19.80 5.49 3.48
C VAL A 58 -20.02 5.91 2.04
N ALA A 59 -20.47 7.15 1.81
CA ALA A 59 -20.50 7.71 0.46
C ALA A 59 -19.11 7.45 -0.14
N GLY A 60 -19.07 6.67 -1.22
CA GLY A 60 -17.89 5.92 -1.62
C GLY A 60 -16.62 6.77 -1.60
N VAL A 61 -15.58 6.27 -0.92
CA VAL A 61 -14.23 6.74 -1.19
C VAL A 61 -13.98 6.38 -2.65
N LYS A 62 -14.08 7.36 -3.53
CA LYS A 62 -13.72 7.20 -4.93
C LYS A 62 -12.24 6.82 -4.92
N ASN A 63 -11.88 5.68 -5.51
CA ASN A 63 -10.49 5.27 -5.65
C ASN A 63 -9.81 6.24 -6.64
N CYS A 64 -9.34 7.38 -6.15
CA CYS A 64 -8.70 8.43 -6.93
C CYS A 64 -7.21 8.15 -7.21
N VAL A 65 -6.79 6.88 -7.13
CA VAL A 65 -5.37 6.49 -7.34
C VAL A 65 -4.88 6.94 -8.71
N ASN A 66 -5.73 6.81 -9.73
CA ASN A 66 -5.39 7.28 -11.08
C ASN A 66 -5.28 8.80 -11.17
N ASP A 67 -6.13 9.53 -10.43
CA ASP A 67 -6.07 10.99 -10.37
C ASP A 67 -4.73 11.42 -9.75
N LEU A 68 -4.30 10.76 -8.68
CA LEU A 68 -3.01 11.02 -8.02
C LEU A 68 -1.80 10.67 -8.92
N ILE A 69 -1.84 9.53 -9.61
CA ILE A 69 -0.79 9.15 -10.58
C ILE A 69 -0.72 10.19 -11.72
N SER A 70 -1.87 10.70 -12.17
CA SER A 70 -1.93 11.73 -13.22
C SER A 70 -1.47 13.11 -12.75
N GLU A 71 -1.65 13.42 -11.46
CA GLU A 71 -1.22 14.69 -10.87
C GLU A 71 0.30 14.73 -10.65
N PHE A 72 0.91 13.59 -10.30
CA PHE A 72 2.35 13.49 -10.01
C PHE A 72 3.08 12.44 -10.88
N PRO A 73 3.01 12.53 -12.21
CA PRO A 73 3.56 11.52 -13.11
C PRO A 73 5.09 11.42 -13.04
N GLU A 74 5.77 12.51 -12.63
CA GLU A 74 7.23 12.52 -12.46
C GLU A 74 7.68 11.71 -11.23
N THR A 75 6.83 11.60 -10.21
CA THR A 75 7.17 10.93 -8.94
C THR A 75 6.57 9.52 -8.87
N LEU A 76 5.36 9.35 -9.39
CA LEU A 76 4.60 8.11 -9.34
C LEU A 76 4.59 7.44 -10.72
N SER A 77 5.68 6.75 -11.06
CA SER A 77 5.79 6.02 -12.32
C SER A 77 6.42 4.64 -12.14
N ASP A 78 6.04 3.72 -13.03
CA ASP A 78 6.58 2.34 -13.05
C ASP A 78 7.98 2.25 -13.69
N ARG A 79 8.51 3.37 -14.18
CA ARG A 79 9.78 3.42 -14.91
C ARG A 79 10.71 4.44 -14.27
N LEU A 80 11.99 4.12 -14.22
CA LEU A 80 12.98 5.08 -13.76
C LEU A 80 13.06 6.28 -14.73
N PRO A 81 13.09 7.52 -14.22
CA PRO A 81 13.32 8.68 -15.06
C PRO A 81 14.76 8.69 -15.57
N LYS A 82 14.98 9.11 -16.81
CA LYS A 82 16.32 9.24 -17.41
C LYS A 82 17.18 10.34 -16.75
N LYS A 83 16.54 11.23 -15.97
CA LYS A 83 17.19 12.35 -15.31
C LYS A 83 17.48 11.99 -13.86
N PRO A 84 18.75 11.98 -13.43
CA PRO A 84 19.09 11.83 -12.02
C PRO A 84 18.48 12.93 -11.15
N MET A 85 18.31 12.64 -9.87
CA MET A 85 17.94 13.64 -8.87
C MET A 85 18.94 14.81 -8.86
N LYS A 86 18.44 16.03 -8.57
CA LYS A 86 19.31 17.20 -8.36
C LYS A 86 20.10 17.00 -7.07
N GLY A 87 21.40 16.70 -7.19
CA GLY A 87 22.30 16.51 -6.06
C GLY A 87 23.75 16.64 -6.49
N LYS A 88 24.67 16.77 -5.52
CA LYS A 88 26.11 16.69 -5.80
C LYS A 88 26.47 15.24 -6.16
N PRO A 89 27.48 15.01 -7.02
CA PRO A 89 27.97 13.67 -7.31
C PRO A 89 28.28 12.89 -6.02
N MET A 90 27.85 11.63 -5.97
CA MET A 90 28.16 10.74 -4.85
C MET A 90 29.66 10.45 -4.83
N ARG A 91 30.27 10.56 -3.64
CA ARG A 91 31.68 10.21 -3.42
C ARG A 91 31.74 8.99 -2.51
N ILE A 92 32.52 7.99 -2.90
CA ILE A 92 32.83 6.82 -2.08
C ILE A 92 34.06 7.18 -1.24
N TYR A 93 33.90 7.15 0.09
CA TYR A 93 35.01 7.35 1.02
C TYR A 93 35.57 6.00 1.43
N LEU A 94 36.86 5.83 1.19
CA LEU A 94 37.61 4.66 1.62
C LEU A 94 38.03 4.83 3.08
N LYS A 95 38.28 3.70 3.75
CA LYS A 95 38.74 3.68 5.15
C LYS A 95 40.21 4.07 5.25
N ASP A 96 40.55 4.92 6.21
CA ASP A 96 41.93 5.37 6.42
C ASP A 96 42.70 4.49 7.42
N ASP A 97 41.99 3.65 8.19
CA ASP A 97 42.55 2.81 9.26
C ASP A 97 43.10 1.46 8.77
N VAL A 98 42.94 1.17 7.48
CA VAL A 98 43.35 -0.10 6.86
C VAL A 98 44.09 0.17 5.56
N ASP A 99 45.07 -0.69 5.24
CA ASP A 99 45.71 -0.67 3.93
C ASP A 99 44.74 -1.23 2.88
N ILE A 100 44.41 -0.44 1.87
CA ILE A 100 43.39 -0.78 0.87
C ILE A 100 44.05 -1.21 -0.42
N VAL A 101 43.87 -2.49 -0.73
CA VAL A 101 44.31 -3.08 -2.00
C VAL A 101 43.13 -3.12 -2.97
N PRO A 102 43.26 -2.55 -4.19
CA PRO A 102 42.22 -2.62 -5.21
C PRO A 102 41.86 -4.06 -5.62
N THR A 103 40.57 -4.36 -5.68
CA THR A 103 40.09 -5.64 -6.23
C THR A 103 40.16 -5.60 -7.74
N ARG A 104 41.04 -6.42 -8.35
CA ARG A 104 41.20 -6.49 -9.81
C ARG A 104 40.94 -7.89 -10.38
N ARG A 105 39.68 -8.19 -10.70
CA ARG A 105 39.26 -9.45 -11.36
C ARG A 105 39.10 -9.25 -12.86
N LEU A 106 40.09 -9.69 -13.65
CA LEU A 106 40.14 -9.48 -15.10
C LEU A 106 39.25 -10.43 -15.92
N THR A 107 38.73 -11.48 -15.29
CA THR A 107 37.92 -12.49 -15.96
C THR A 107 36.43 -12.30 -15.63
N ALA A 108 35.61 -12.12 -16.65
CA ALA A 108 34.16 -12.09 -16.50
C ALA A 108 33.62 -13.51 -16.26
N ARG A 109 32.59 -13.63 -15.41
CA ARG A 109 31.88 -14.90 -15.23
C ARG A 109 31.08 -15.21 -16.49
N GLN A 110 31.16 -16.46 -16.98
CA GLN A 110 30.43 -16.86 -18.18
C GLN A 110 28.92 -16.85 -17.94
N ILE A 111 28.18 -16.42 -18.96
CA ILE A 111 26.72 -16.38 -18.94
C ILE A 111 26.21 -17.66 -19.62
N PRO A 112 25.28 -18.41 -19.01
CA PRO A 112 24.65 -19.54 -19.67
C PRO A 112 23.99 -19.13 -20.98
N LEU A 113 24.18 -19.91 -22.05
CA LEU A 113 23.72 -19.58 -23.41
C LEU A 113 22.23 -19.23 -23.47
N ALA A 114 21.40 -19.98 -22.75
CA ALA A 114 19.96 -19.76 -22.68
C ALA A 114 19.54 -18.39 -22.08
N ARG A 115 20.48 -17.66 -21.45
CA ARG A 115 20.23 -16.37 -20.79
C ARG A 115 21.02 -15.23 -21.41
N GLN A 116 21.80 -15.47 -22.46
CA GLN A 116 22.70 -14.49 -23.04
C GLN A 116 21.93 -13.29 -23.61
N GLU A 117 20.89 -13.53 -24.39
CA GLU A 117 20.03 -12.47 -24.95
C GLU A 117 19.37 -11.63 -23.84
N ALA A 118 18.84 -12.29 -22.81
CA ALA A 118 18.23 -11.59 -21.67
C ALA A 118 19.25 -10.74 -20.89
N ALA A 119 20.48 -11.24 -20.74
CA ALA A 119 21.55 -10.52 -20.07
C ALA A 119 22.01 -9.29 -20.87
N GLU A 120 22.16 -9.44 -22.19
CA GLU A 120 22.55 -8.36 -23.08
C GLU A 120 21.50 -7.25 -23.10
N ASN A 121 20.21 -7.60 -23.17
CA ASN A 121 19.11 -6.64 -23.06
C ASN A 121 19.13 -5.85 -21.75
N VAL A 122 19.50 -6.48 -20.63
CA VAL A 122 19.65 -5.80 -19.34
C VAL A 122 20.81 -4.81 -19.36
N VAL A 123 21.97 -5.20 -19.89
CA VAL A 123 23.14 -4.32 -19.99
C VAL A 123 22.84 -3.12 -20.91
N THR A 124 22.28 -3.36 -22.09
CA THR A 124 21.88 -2.31 -23.04
C THR A 124 20.90 -1.34 -22.40
N LYS A 125 19.87 -1.85 -21.72
CA LYS A 125 18.91 -1.00 -21.01
C LYS A 125 19.57 -0.13 -19.93
N LEU A 126 20.47 -0.70 -19.13
CA LEU A 126 21.16 0.06 -18.07
C LEU A 126 22.08 1.15 -18.65
N MET A 127 22.69 0.92 -19.81
CA MET A 127 23.46 1.92 -20.55
C MET A 127 22.54 3.03 -21.09
N GLU A 128 21.40 2.68 -21.69
CA GLU A 128 20.40 3.65 -22.19
C GLU A 128 19.80 4.51 -21.07
N ASP A 129 19.53 3.89 -19.92
CA ASP A 129 19.02 4.53 -18.71
C ASP A 129 20.12 5.34 -17.97
N ARG A 130 21.37 5.33 -18.46
CA ARG A 130 22.54 6.01 -17.89
C ARG A 130 22.82 5.62 -16.43
N VAL A 131 22.51 4.38 -16.08
CA VAL A 131 22.82 3.80 -14.76
C VAL A 131 24.27 3.34 -14.71
N ILE A 132 24.79 2.82 -15.83
CA ILE A 132 26.17 2.42 -16.00
C ILE A 132 26.75 3.06 -17.27
N GLU A 133 28.06 3.16 -17.34
CA GLU A 133 28.79 3.65 -18.50
C GLU A 133 29.97 2.74 -18.85
N ARG A 134 30.40 2.81 -20.11
CA ARG A 134 31.58 2.09 -20.57
C ARG A 134 32.83 2.83 -20.10
N VAL A 135 33.69 2.13 -19.38
CA VAL A 135 35.02 2.64 -19.02
C VAL A 135 36.03 2.13 -20.03
N GLU A 136 36.84 3.03 -20.59
CA GLU A 136 37.93 2.68 -21.50
C GLU A 136 39.27 2.63 -20.74
N GLY A 137 40.08 1.63 -21.05
CA GLY A 137 41.39 1.43 -20.44
C GLY A 137 41.37 0.53 -19.19
N PRO A 138 42.55 0.13 -18.70
CA PRO A 138 42.66 -0.69 -17.50
C PRO A 138 42.35 0.14 -16.25
N THR A 139 41.54 -0.42 -15.36
CA THR A 139 41.31 0.13 -14.01
C THR A 139 41.86 -0.83 -12.96
N ASP A 140 42.26 -0.26 -11.82
CA ASP A 140 42.69 -1.08 -10.68
C ASP A 140 41.51 -1.72 -9.94
N TRP A 141 40.30 -1.16 -10.13
CA TRP A 141 39.06 -1.62 -9.52
C TRP A 141 38.17 -2.30 -10.54
N ILE A 142 38.13 -3.63 -10.49
CA ILE A 142 37.30 -4.48 -11.34
C ILE A 142 36.70 -5.59 -10.48
N SER A 143 35.40 -5.48 -10.25
CA SER A 143 34.60 -6.46 -9.51
C SER A 143 33.84 -7.37 -10.49
N PRO A 144 33.73 -8.67 -10.22
CA PRO A 144 33.04 -9.58 -11.12
C PRO A 144 31.52 -9.39 -11.05
N GLY A 145 30.86 -9.30 -12.21
CA GLY A 145 29.41 -9.32 -12.35
C GLY A 145 28.88 -10.68 -12.78
N PHE A 146 27.63 -10.97 -12.45
CA PHE A 146 26.90 -12.16 -12.91
C PHE A 146 25.39 -11.92 -12.97
N PHE A 147 24.67 -12.85 -13.60
CA PHE A 147 23.24 -12.74 -13.83
C PHE A 147 22.44 -13.75 -13.00
N VAL A 148 21.47 -13.26 -12.23
CA VAL A 148 20.59 -14.06 -11.39
C VAL A 148 19.17 -14.06 -11.98
N PRO A 149 18.51 -15.21 -12.15
CA PRO A 149 17.15 -15.26 -12.66
C PRO A 149 16.17 -14.58 -11.71
N LYS A 150 15.13 -13.95 -12.26
CA LYS A 150 14.02 -13.44 -11.46
C LYS A 150 13.08 -14.58 -11.06
N ASN A 151 12.37 -14.42 -9.94
CA ASN A 151 11.46 -15.43 -9.40
C ASN A 151 10.25 -15.70 -10.32
N ASP A 152 9.88 -14.73 -11.16
CA ASP A 152 8.82 -14.84 -12.17
C ASP A 152 9.24 -15.65 -13.40
N GLY A 153 10.51 -16.09 -13.46
CA GLY A 153 11.10 -16.77 -14.62
C GLY A 153 11.30 -15.86 -15.83
N LYS A 154 10.95 -14.58 -15.75
CA LYS A 154 11.00 -13.62 -16.86
C LYS A 154 12.21 -12.70 -16.73
N GLY A 155 13.33 -13.19 -17.25
CA GLY A 155 14.57 -12.43 -17.37
C GLY A 155 15.53 -12.59 -16.20
N VAL A 156 16.56 -11.73 -16.19
CA VAL A 156 17.69 -11.80 -15.28
C VAL A 156 17.96 -10.45 -14.60
N ARG A 157 18.71 -10.48 -13.50
CA ARG A 157 19.23 -9.31 -12.79
C ARG A 157 20.75 -9.33 -12.88
N LEU A 158 21.35 -8.21 -13.25
CA LEU A 158 22.79 -8.01 -13.11
C LEU A 158 23.11 -7.80 -11.62
N VAL A 159 24.03 -8.59 -11.09
CA VAL A 159 24.52 -8.52 -9.72
C VAL A 159 26.03 -8.38 -9.75
N THR A 160 26.56 -7.39 -9.04
CA THR A 160 28.01 -7.19 -8.89
C THR A 160 28.44 -7.68 -7.52
N ASP A 161 29.50 -8.47 -7.49
CA ASP A 161 30.11 -8.99 -6.27
C ASP A 161 31.20 -8.02 -5.79
N TYR A 162 30.88 -7.22 -4.77
CA TYR A 162 31.81 -6.24 -4.19
C TYR A 162 32.57 -6.76 -2.96
N THR A 163 32.55 -8.08 -2.73
CA THR A 163 33.30 -8.72 -1.64
C THR A 163 34.72 -9.11 -2.02
#